data_AF-A0AAE5CN32-F1
#
_entry.id   AF-A0AAE5CN32-F1
#
_cell.length_a   1.000
_cell.length_b   1.000
_cell.length_c   1.000
_cell.angle_alpha   90.00
_cell.angle_beta   90.00
_cell.angle_gamma   90.00
#
_symmetry.space_group_name_H-M   'P 1'
#
loop_
_entity.id
_entity.type
_entity.pdbx_description
1 polymer ?
#
loop_
_entity_poly.entity_id
_entity_poly.type
_entity_poly.pdbx_seq_one_letter_code
_entity_poly.pdbx_strand_id
1 'polypeptide(L)'
;MGKGRLRVAIDGPAGAGKSTVARTVAKKLGYTYLDTGAMYRALALTAVTRRIPLDDPLLLGEMARSIQMTVRDDNGLFRVWVDGQELTGRLRDPGTDKAVKLLAMHRPVREVLVDIQRSLAKEGGVVMEGRDITSVVLPDAEVKIFLTGDVRERARRRWQELQAKGVKIHWEEVLEELIQRDRKDLEREWGKLVRVPDAHLVDTTGKTQDEVVAEILKLCEEKEIALHNR
;
A
#
# COMPACT_ATOMS: atom_id res chain seq x y z
N MET A 1 9.06 16.24 26.84
CA MET A 1 9.78 15.67 25.69
C MET A 1 8.78 14.84 24.91
N GLY A 2 8.49 15.20 23.66
CA GLY A 2 7.46 14.51 22.87
C GLY A 2 7.91 13.11 22.52
N LYS A 3 7.04 12.11 22.72
CA LYS A 3 7.27 10.72 22.28
C LYS A 3 7.66 10.74 20.81
N GLY A 4 8.79 10.13 20.45
CA GLY A 4 9.14 9.92 19.04
C GLY A 4 8.07 9.04 18.40
N ARG A 5 7.35 9.58 17.41
CA ARG A 5 6.24 8.85 16.77
C ARG A 5 6.82 7.86 15.75
N LEU A 6 6.38 6.61 15.77
CA LEU A 6 6.94 5.55 14.91
C LEU A 6 6.54 5.71 13.45
N ARG A 7 7.35 5.16 12.56
CA ARG A 7 6.98 4.80 11.19
C ARG A 7 6.70 3.30 11.16
N VAL A 8 5.43 2.96 10.89
CA VAL A 8 4.98 1.57 10.78
C VAL A 8 4.81 1.24 9.30
N ALA A 9 5.60 0.30 8.78
CA ALA A 9 5.57 -0.15 7.40
C ALA A 9 4.90 -1.54 7.30
N ILE A 10 3.91 -1.68 6.43
CA ILE A 10 3.15 -2.92 6.23
C ILE A 10 3.20 -3.35 4.76
N ASP A 11 3.96 -4.40 4.48
CA ASP A 11 4.01 -5.06 3.16
C ASP A 11 3.21 -6.35 3.15
N GLY A 12 2.94 -6.88 1.95
CA GLY A 12 2.24 -8.14 1.79
C GLY A 12 1.51 -8.27 0.45
N PRO A 13 1.11 -9.49 0.06
CA PRO A 13 0.44 -9.75 -1.20
C PRO A 13 -0.95 -9.09 -1.29
N ALA A 14 -1.53 -9.05 -2.49
CA ALA A 14 -2.88 -8.53 -2.66
C ALA A 14 -3.91 -9.37 -1.87
N GLY A 15 -4.95 -8.75 -1.34
CA GLY A 15 -5.99 -9.46 -0.59
C GLY A 15 -5.61 -9.91 0.84
N ALA A 16 -4.40 -9.63 1.32
CA ALA A 16 -3.98 -9.95 2.69
C ALA A 16 -4.66 -9.09 3.79
N GLY A 17 -5.54 -8.16 3.44
CA GLY A 17 -6.24 -7.29 4.42
C GLY A 17 -5.48 -6.04 4.86
N LYS A 18 -4.31 -5.76 4.26
CA LYS A 18 -3.42 -4.64 4.64
C LYS A 18 -4.11 -3.29 4.79
N SER A 19 -4.82 -2.79 3.79
CA SER A 19 -5.46 -1.46 3.84
C SER A 19 -6.39 -1.31 5.04
N THR A 20 -7.12 -2.37 5.36
CA THR A 20 -8.06 -2.39 6.49
C THR A 20 -7.32 -2.45 7.83
N VAL A 21 -6.32 -3.32 7.94
CA VAL A 21 -5.48 -3.44 9.14
C VAL A 21 -4.68 -2.15 9.40
N ALA A 22 -3.99 -1.64 8.39
CA ALA A 22 -3.18 -0.42 8.45
C ALA A 22 -4.00 0.80 8.87
N ARG A 23 -5.19 0.98 8.30
CA ARG A 23 -6.11 2.05 8.69
C ARG A 23 -6.55 1.94 10.15
N THR A 24 -6.90 0.74 10.61
CA THR A 24 -7.32 0.54 12.01
C THR A 24 -6.16 0.75 12.99
N VAL A 25 -4.95 0.27 12.66
CA VAL A 25 -3.74 0.49 13.46
C VAL A 25 -3.43 1.98 13.54
N ALA A 26 -3.45 2.70 12.40
CA ALA A 26 -3.22 4.15 12.36
C ALA A 26 -4.20 4.90 13.27
N LYS A 27 -5.50 4.58 13.15
CA LYS A 27 -6.55 5.18 13.98
C LYS A 27 -6.33 4.92 15.48
N LYS A 28 -5.95 3.70 15.87
CA LYS A 28 -5.72 3.35 17.29
C LYS A 28 -4.47 4.00 17.86
N LEU A 29 -3.43 4.22 17.04
CA LEU A 29 -2.20 4.93 17.44
C LEU A 29 -2.33 6.47 17.36
N GLY A 30 -3.37 7.00 16.71
CA GLY A 30 -3.47 8.42 16.39
C GLY A 30 -2.45 8.87 15.33
N TYR A 31 -2.09 7.95 14.43
CA TYR A 31 -1.10 8.15 13.37
C TYR A 31 -1.79 8.39 12.03
N THR A 32 -1.06 8.96 11.07
CA THR A 32 -1.55 9.18 9.70
C THR A 32 -1.51 7.86 8.92
N TYR A 33 -2.65 7.46 8.34
CA TYR A 33 -2.71 6.33 7.42
C TYR A 33 -2.25 6.75 6.01
N LEU A 34 -1.34 5.99 5.40
CA LEU A 34 -0.84 6.21 4.04
C LEU A 34 -1.07 4.98 3.15
N ASP A 35 -1.98 5.09 2.18
CA ASP A 35 -2.26 4.07 1.16
C ASP A 35 -1.41 4.33 -0.08
N THR A 36 -0.26 3.65 -0.20
CA THR A 36 0.60 3.84 -1.38
C THR A 36 -0.07 3.34 -2.67
N GLY A 37 -0.94 2.33 -2.58
CA GLY A 37 -1.70 1.83 -3.71
C GLY A 37 -2.63 2.88 -4.30
N ALA A 38 -3.25 3.70 -3.46
CA ALA A 38 -4.04 4.86 -3.88
C ALA A 38 -3.20 5.91 -4.61
N MET A 39 -1.95 6.14 -4.19
CA MET A 39 -1.02 7.06 -4.88
C MET A 39 -0.65 6.55 -6.29
N TYR A 40 -0.34 5.26 -6.43
CA TYR A 40 -0.11 4.64 -7.75
C TYR A 40 -1.35 4.73 -8.65
N ARG A 41 -2.56 4.56 -8.08
CA ARG A 41 -3.83 4.73 -8.81
C ARG A 41 -4.04 6.17 -9.28
N ALA A 42 -3.71 7.15 -8.45
CA ALA A 42 -3.83 8.56 -8.82
C ALA A 42 -2.91 8.90 -10.01
N LEU A 43 -1.66 8.42 -10.00
CA LEU A 43 -0.76 8.57 -11.15
C LEU A 43 -1.27 7.84 -12.39
N ALA A 44 -1.75 6.61 -12.24
CA ALA A 44 -2.29 5.85 -13.37
C ALA A 44 -3.51 6.52 -14.01
N LEU A 45 -4.44 7.01 -13.19
CA LEU A 45 -5.60 7.78 -13.65
C LEU A 45 -5.16 9.08 -14.35
N THR A 46 -4.14 9.75 -13.82
CA THR A 46 -3.58 10.97 -14.42
C THR A 46 -2.95 10.69 -15.79
N ALA A 47 -2.15 9.62 -15.90
CA ALA A 47 -1.56 9.18 -17.17
C ALA A 47 -2.64 8.88 -18.22
N VAL A 48 -3.68 8.12 -17.84
CA VAL A 48 -4.81 7.80 -18.72
C VAL A 48 -5.56 9.07 -19.14
N THR A 49 -5.84 9.97 -18.20
CA THR A 49 -6.57 11.22 -18.47
C THR A 49 -5.80 12.13 -19.42
N ARG A 50 -4.47 12.19 -19.27
CA ARG A 50 -3.55 12.96 -20.13
C ARG A 50 -3.15 12.23 -21.41
N ARG A 51 -3.65 11.02 -21.64
CA ARG A 51 -3.31 10.16 -22.79
C ARG A 51 -1.81 9.90 -22.93
N ILE A 52 -1.10 9.77 -21.81
CA ILE A 52 0.31 9.37 -21.80
C ILE A 52 0.40 7.87 -22.07
N PRO A 53 1.26 7.42 -23.01
CA PRO A 53 1.48 6.00 -23.26
C PRO A 53 1.96 5.27 -21.99
N LEU A 54 1.32 4.15 -21.65
CA LEU A 54 1.63 3.38 -20.43
C LEU A 54 2.83 2.44 -20.59
N ASP A 55 3.32 2.31 -21.81
CA ASP A 55 4.48 1.55 -22.26
C ASP A 55 5.71 2.43 -22.50
N ASP A 56 5.64 3.73 -22.19
CA ASP A 56 6.78 4.66 -22.24
C ASP A 56 7.22 5.06 -20.81
N PRO A 57 8.25 4.40 -20.24
CA PRO A 57 8.72 4.68 -18.89
C PRO A 57 9.25 6.10 -18.71
N LEU A 58 9.79 6.72 -19.76
CA LEU A 58 10.42 8.04 -19.68
C LEU A 58 9.33 9.12 -19.61
N LEU A 59 8.35 9.08 -20.51
CA LEU A 59 7.21 10.01 -20.47
C LEU A 59 6.40 9.88 -19.18
N LEU A 60 6.20 8.65 -18.68
CA LEU A 60 5.54 8.44 -17.40
C LEU A 60 6.34 9.01 -16.23
N GLY A 61 7.67 8.86 -16.24
CA GLY A 61 8.55 9.44 -15.23
C GLY A 61 8.55 10.97 -15.26
N GLU A 62 8.55 11.58 -16.45
CA GLU A 62 8.45 13.03 -16.62
C GLU A 62 7.10 13.55 -16.13
N MET A 63 6.00 12.88 -16.48
CA MET A 63 4.68 13.20 -15.97
C MET A 63 4.66 13.12 -14.44
N ALA A 64 5.17 12.03 -13.85
CA ALA A 64 5.20 11.86 -12.40
C ALA A 64 5.98 12.99 -11.71
N ARG A 65 7.12 13.42 -12.27
CA ARG A 65 7.91 14.55 -11.74
C ARG A 65 7.21 15.91 -11.87
N SER A 66 6.38 16.07 -12.89
CA SER A 66 5.70 17.34 -13.18
C SER A 66 4.49 17.62 -12.30
N ILE A 67 3.91 16.57 -11.69
CA ILE A 67 2.68 16.73 -10.91
C ILE A 67 2.95 17.11 -9.46
N GLN A 68 2.00 17.83 -8.86
CA GLN A 68 1.92 18.03 -7.42
C GLN A 68 0.89 17.06 -6.84
N MET A 69 1.37 16.03 -6.13
CA MET A 69 0.52 15.14 -5.36
C MET A 69 0.40 15.61 -3.92
N THR A 70 -0.83 15.74 -3.41
CA THR A 70 -1.09 15.95 -1.99
C THR A 70 -2.04 14.89 -1.47
N VAL A 71 -1.85 14.49 -0.21
CA VAL A 71 -2.68 13.47 0.44
C VAL A 71 -3.09 13.91 1.83
N ARG A 72 -4.22 13.40 2.30
CA ARG A 72 -4.71 13.65 3.66
C ARG A 72 -5.46 12.42 4.16
N ASP A 73 -5.23 12.05 5.40
CA ASP A 73 -6.16 11.17 6.12
C ASP A 73 -7.31 12.01 6.69
N ASP A 74 -8.54 11.69 6.30
CA ASP A 74 -9.77 12.32 6.77
C ASP A 74 -10.59 11.27 7.52
N ASN A 75 -10.30 11.11 8.81
CA ASN A 75 -10.95 10.13 9.69
C ASN A 75 -10.88 8.68 9.18
N GLY A 76 -9.73 8.28 8.62
CA GLY A 76 -9.52 6.95 8.04
C GLY A 76 -9.85 6.87 6.55
N LEU A 77 -10.37 7.94 5.93
CA LEU A 77 -10.45 8.04 4.48
C LEU A 77 -9.17 8.68 3.96
N PHE A 78 -8.32 7.88 3.30
CA PHE A 78 -7.15 8.39 2.59
C PHE A 78 -7.58 9.11 1.32
N ARG A 79 -7.41 10.43 1.31
CA ARG A 79 -7.75 11.29 0.18
C ARG A 79 -6.52 11.70 -0.61
N VAL A 80 -6.65 11.74 -1.93
CA VAL A 80 -5.56 12.04 -2.87
C VAL A 80 -5.96 13.14 -3.84
N TRP A 81 -5.08 14.13 -4.00
CA TRP A 81 -5.19 15.16 -5.02
C TRP A 81 -3.96 15.13 -5.93
N VAL A 82 -4.17 15.48 -7.20
CA VAL A 82 -3.12 15.71 -8.19
C VAL A 82 -3.40 17.04 -8.86
N ASP A 83 -2.42 17.95 -8.84
CA ASP A 83 -2.52 19.31 -9.40
C ASP A 83 -3.78 20.06 -8.94
N GLY A 84 -4.10 19.94 -7.64
CA GLY A 84 -5.25 20.55 -7.00
C GLY A 84 -6.59 19.84 -7.26
N GLN A 85 -6.65 18.85 -8.16
CA GLN A 85 -7.86 18.06 -8.40
C GLN A 85 -7.95 16.87 -7.45
N GLU A 86 -9.08 16.76 -6.76
CA GLU A 86 -9.41 15.61 -5.89
C GLU A 86 -9.72 14.37 -6.75
N LEU A 87 -9.05 13.24 -6.48
CA LEU A 87 -9.19 12.02 -7.26
C LEU A 87 -9.71 10.81 -6.48
N THR A 88 -9.95 10.89 -5.16
CA THR A 88 -10.21 9.72 -4.30
C THR A 88 -11.40 8.89 -4.78
N GLY A 89 -12.48 9.54 -5.18
CA GLY A 89 -13.68 8.86 -5.70
C GLY A 89 -13.45 8.10 -7.01
N ARG A 90 -12.38 8.43 -7.75
CA ARG A 90 -12.08 7.93 -9.10
C ARG A 90 -10.92 6.94 -9.16
N LEU A 91 -10.22 6.71 -8.05
CA LEU A 91 -9.03 5.82 -8.01
C LEU A 91 -9.33 4.37 -8.40
N ARG A 92 -10.61 3.99 -8.46
CA ARG A 92 -11.07 2.65 -8.83
C ARG A 92 -11.96 2.67 -10.07
N ASP A 93 -11.93 3.75 -10.86
CA ASP A 93 -12.62 3.83 -12.15
C ASP A 93 -12.17 2.66 -13.06
N PRO A 94 -13.06 2.13 -13.92
CA PRO A 94 -12.72 1.07 -14.85
C PRO A 94 -11.44 1.37 -15.65
N GLY A 95 -10.58 0.36 -15.81
CA GLY A 95 -9.30 0.49 -16.51
C GLY A 95 -8.13 0.94 -15.63
N THR A 96 -8.37 1.56 -14.48
CA THR A 96 -7.29 2.01 -13.57
C THR A 96 -6.42 0.85 -13.08
N ASP A 97 -7.02 -0.31 -12.79
CA ASP A 97 -6.27 -1.50 -12.35
C ASP A 97 -5.24 -1.98 -13.40
N LYS A 98 -5.59 -1.92 -14.68
CA LYS A 98 -4.68 -2.28 -15.77
C LYS A 98 -3.56 -1.24 -15.89
N ALA A 99 -3.90 0.05 -15.79
CA ALA A 99 -2.93 1.12 -15.87
C ALA A 99 -1.91 1.09 -14.73
N VAL A 100 -2.37 0.85 -13.49
CA VAL A 100 -1.49 0.67 -12.33
C VAL A 100 -0.54 -0.51 -12.51
N LYS A 101 -1.02 -1.64 -13.03
CA LYS A 101 -0.17 -2.82 -13.27
C LYS A 101 1.00 -2.51 -14.21
N LEU A 102 0.78 -1.69 -15.25
CA LEU A 102 1.83 -1.27 -16.18
C LEU A 102 2.76 -0.24 -15.55
N LEU A 103 2.18 0.85 -15.02
CA LEU A 103 2.91 1.98 -14.46
C LEU A 103 3.79 1.58 -13.27
N ALA A 104 3.31 0.69 -12.39
CA ALA A 104 4.04 0.26 -11.21
C ALA A 104 5.27 -0.62 -11.51
N MET A 105 5.48 -1.05 -12.76
CA MET A 105 6.70 -1.76 -13.18
C MET A 105 7.82 -0.80 -13.56
N HIS A 106 7.50 0.47 -13.88
CA HIS A 106 8.44 1.41 -14.45
C HIS A 106 9.20 2.16 -13.36
N ARG A 107 10.50 1.87 -13.26
CA ARG A 107 11.39 2.48 -12.26
C ARG A 107 11.32 4.02 -12.20
N PRO A 108 11.32 4.78 -13.32
CA PRO A 108 11.25 6.24 -13.26
C PRO A 108 10.03 6.79 -12.54
N VAL A 109 8.90 6.08 -12.60
CA VAL A 109 7.67 6.46 -11.89
C VAL A 109 7.78 6.13 -10.41
N ARG A 110 8.34 4.96 -10.10
CA ARG A 110 8.48 4.51 -8.72
C ARG A 110 9.45 5.40 -7.94
N GLU A 111 10.57 5.81 -8.54
CA GLU A 111 11.54 6.73 -7.89
C GLU A 111 10.83 7.99 -7.38
N VAL A 112 10.00 8.63 -8.21
CA VAL A 112 9.22 9.81 -7.81
C VAL A 112 8.24 9.51 -6.68
N LEU A 113 7.47 8.41 -6.79
CA LEU A 113 6.50 8.06 -5.74
C LEU A 113 7.18 7.73 -4.42
N VAL A 114 8.34 7.06 -4.45
CA VAL A 114 9.12 6.75 -3.25
C VAL A 114 9.58 8.03 -2.55
N ASP A 115 10.02 9.04 -3.31
CA ASP A 115 10.42 10.32 -2.73
C ASP A 115 9.25 11.04 -2.06
N ILE A 116 8.08 11.06 -2.71
CA ILE A 116 6.85 11.62 -2.12
C ILE A 116 6.46 10.85 -0.84
N GLN A 117 6.48 9.52 -0.88
CA GLN A 117 6.13 8.67 0.26
C GLN A 117 7.07 8.89 1.45
N ARG A 118 8.38 8.98 1.20
CA ARG A 118 9.38 9.29 2.24
C ARG A 118 9.16 10.67 2.84
N SER A 119 8.87 11.66 2.00
CA SER A 119 8.55 13.02 2.47
C SER A 119 7.33 13.03 3.40
N LEU A 120 6.29 12.24 3.07
CA LEU A 120 5.08 12.13 3.90
C LEU A 120 5.32 11.40 5.23
N ALA A 121 6.36 10.57 5.32
CA ALA A 121 6.71 9.79 6.51
C ALA A 121 7.77 10.45 7.41
N LYS A 122 8.35 11.59 6.99
CA LYS A 122 9.55 12.19 7.60
C LYS A 122 9.40 12.51 9.10
N GLU A 123 8.23 13.00 9.50
CA GLU A 123 7.96 13.39 10.90
C GLU A 123 7.54 12.22 11.79
N GLY A 124 7.50 10.99 11.25
CA GLY A 124 6.97 9.83 11.95
C GLY A 124 5.46 9.93 12.21
N GLY A 125 4.94 9.01 13.02
CA GLY A 125 3.50 8.94 13.32
C GLY A 125 2.68 8.56 12.11
N VAL A 126 3.19 7.59 11.34
CA VAL A 126 2.55 7.11 10.10
C VAL A 126 2.43 5.60 10.10
N VAL A 127 1.37 5.11 9.47
CA VAL A 127 1.22 3.70 9.10
C VAL A 127 1.08 3.64 7.58
N MET A 128 2.09 3.11 6.90
CA MET A 128 2.18 3.06 5.46
C MET A 128 2.07 1.62 4.95
N GLU A 129 1.17 1.37 4.01
CA GLU A 129 0.97 0.03 3.43
C GLU A 129 1.29 -0.03 1.93
N GLY A 130 1.86 -1.16 1.49
CA GLY A 130 2.30 -1.33 0.11
C GLY A 130 2.83 -2.73 -0.24
N ARG A 131 3.91 -2.79 -1.02
CA ARG A 131 4.58 -4.03 -1.44
C ARG A 131 6.05 -4.07 -1.07
N ASP A 132 6.69 -2.91 -1.09
CA ASP A 132 8.11 -2.70 -0.86
C ASP A 132 8.36 -1.53 0.10
N ILE A 133 7.41 -1.27 1.01
CA ILE A 133 7.54 -0.21 2.01
C ILE A 133 8.72 -0.51 2.94
N THR A 134 8.84 -1.75 3.40
CA THR A 134 9.86 -2.19 4.36
C THR A 134 11.25 -2.37 3.73
N SER A 135 11.31 -2.57 2.41
CA SER A 135 12.56 -2.86 1.68
C SER A 135 13.10 -1.68 0.89
N VAL A 136 12.23 -0.81 0.38
CA VAL A 136 12.60 0.31 -0.51
C VAL A 136 12.22 1.65 0.09
N VAL A 137 10.95 1.83 0.49
CA VAL A 137 10.45 3.17 0.86
C VAL A 137 10.99 3.60 2.22
N LEU A 138 10.77 2.78 3.25
CA LEU A 138 11.13 2.99 4.65
C LEU A 138 11.98 1.82 5.16
N PRO A 139 13.19 1.61 4.62
CA PRO A 139 14.08 0.53 5.05
C PRO A 139 14.58 0.70 6.49
N ASP A 140 14.34 1.85 7.10
CA ASP A 140 14.67 2.21 8.47
C ASP A 140 13.42 2.41 9.35
N ALA A 141 12.23 2.02 8.88
CA ALA A 141 11.00 2.05 9.68
C ALA A 141 11.19 1.29 11.01
N GLU A 142 10.71 1.87 12.10
CA GLU A 142 10.86 1.30 13.43
C GLU A 142 10.06 0.00 13.56
N VAL A 143 8.89 -0.09 12.92
CA VAL A 143 8.09 -1.33 12.89
C VAL A 143 7.86 -1.75 11.46
N LYS A 144 8.30 -2.96 11.12
CA LYS A 144 8.15 -3.55 9.79
C LYS A 144 7.31 -4.82 9.89
N ILE A 145 6.21 -4.86 9.14
CA ILE A 145 5.28 -5.97 9.11
C ILE A 145 5.23 -6.53 7.70
N PHE A 146 5.31 -7.85 7.58
CA PHE A 146 4.94 -8.57 6.37
C PHE A 146 3.65 -9.34 6.64
N LEU A 147 2.54 -8.81 6.16
CA LEU A 147 1.20 -9.38 6.34
C LEU A 147 0.92 -10.38 5.22
N THR A 148 0.62 -11.63 5.57
CA THR A 148 0.33 -12.69 4.59
C THR A 148 -0.95 -13.46 4.93
N GLY A 149 -1.32 -14.39 4.07
CA GLY A 149 -2.41 -15.34 4.31
C GLY A 149 -2.53 -16.33 3.16
N ASP A 150 -3.19 -17.46 3.42
CA ASP A 150 -3.46 -18.47 2.40
C ASP A 150 -4.07 -17.84 1.14
N VAL A 151 -3.54 -18.20 -0.03
CA VAL A 151 -3.95 -17.59 -1.30
C VAL A 151 -5.41 -17.87 -1.64
N ARG A 152 -5.94 -19.03 -1.24
CA ARG A 152 -7.35 -19.37 -1.45
C ARG A 152 -8.21 -18.51 -0.52
N GLU A 153 -7.85 -18.35 0.76
CA GLU A 153 -8.59 -17.44 1.64
C GLU A 153 -8.61 -15.99 1.11
N ARG A 154 -7.47 -15.48 0.64
CA ARG A 154 -7.38 -14.14 0.05
C ARG A 154 -8.23 -14.00 -1.21
N ALA A 155 -8.18 -14.99 -2.10
CA ALA A 155 -9.05 -15.03 -3.26
C ALA A 155 -10.53 -15.04 -2.84
N ARG A 156 -10.88 -15.67 -1.71
CA ARG A 156 -12.30 -15.89 -1.33
C ARG A 156 -12.90 -14.59 -0.84
N ARG A 157 -12.14 -13.89 -0.01
CA ARG A 157 -12.49 -12.52 0.43
C ARG A 157 -12.64 -11.60 -0.78
N ARG A 158 -11.69 -11.64 -1.72
CA ARG A 158 -11.74 -10.81 -2.94
C ARG A 158 -12.95 -11.13 -3.82
N TRP A 159 -13.26 -12.40 -4.01
CA TRP A 159 -14.41 -12.84 -4.79
C TRP A 159 -15.72 -12.37 -4.16
N GLN A 160 -15.87 -12.51 -2.84
CA GLN A 160 -17.02 -11.99 -2.08
C GLN A 160 -17.15 -10.46 -2.20
N GLU A 161 -16.05 -9.71 -2.14
CA GLU A 161 -16.05 -8.25 -2.36
C GLU A 161 -16.53 -7.86 -3.76
N LEU A 162 -16.16 -8.63 -4.78
CA LEU A 162 -16.56 -8.39 -6.17
C LEU A 162 -18.03 -8.74 -6.38
N GLN A 163 -18.50 -9.85 -5.83
CA GLN A 163 -19.92 -10.22 -5.85
C GLN A 163 -20.81 -9.19 -5.15
N ALA A 164 -20.39 -8.67 -3.99
CA ALA A 164 -21.10 -7.61 -3.28
C ALA A 164 -21.23 -6.31 -4.10
N LYS A 165 -20.37 -6.12 -5.11
CA LYS A 165 -20.41 -5.00 -6.06
C LYS A 165 -21.15 -5.33 -7.36
N GLY A 166 -21.78 -6.50 -7.45
CA GLY A 166 -22.50 -6.96 -8.64
C GLY A 166 -21.59 -7.41 -9.80
N VAL A 167 -20.29 -7.60 -9.56
CA VAL A 167 -19.35 -8.07 -10.58
C VAL A 167 -19.51 -9.58 -10.73
N LYS A 168 -19.86 -10.03 -11.94
CA LYS A 168 -19.95 -11.46 -12.28
C LYS A 168 -18.56 -11.97 -12.67
N ILE A 169 -17.96 -12.79 -11.81
CA ILE A 169 -16.65 -13.42 -12.04
C ILE A 169 -16.61 -14.78 -11.32
N HIS A 170 -16.00 -15.79 -11.94
CA HIS A 170 -15.84 -17.08 -11.31
C HIS A 170 -14.74 -17.06 -10.24
N TRP A 171 -14.88 -17.95 -9.27
CA TRP A 171 -13.93 -18.08 -8.16
C TRP A 171 -12.52 -18.40 -8.67
N GLU A 172 -12.43 -19.33 -9.63
CA GLU A 172 -11.20 -19.80 -10.25
C GLU A 172 -10.45 -18.66 -10.94
N GLU A 173 -11.18 -17.77 -11.63
CA GLU A 173 -10.61 -16.60 -12.29
C GLU A 173 -9.98 -15.64 -11.27
N VAL A 174 -10.68 -15.36 -10.15
CA VAL A 174 -10.14 -14.49 -9.09
C VAL A 174 -8.88 -15.11 -8.47
N LEU A 175 -8.86 -16.42 -8.25
CA LEU A 175 -7.70 -17.13 -7.71
C LEU A 175 -6.51 -17.03 -8.68
N GLU A 176 -6.72 -17.31 -9.96
CA GLU A 176 -5.66 -17.24 -10.98
C GLU A 176 -5.12 -15.81 -11.12
N GLU A 177 -5.99 -14.80 -11.19
CA GLU A 177 -5.56 -13.40 -11.23
C GLU A 177 -4.71 -13.02 -10.02
N LEU A 178 -5.07 -13.53 -8.84
CA LEU A 178 -4.36 -13.24 -7.60
C LEU A 178 -2.98 -13.92 -7.57
N ILE A 179 -2.90 -15.18 -7.99
CA ILE A 179 -1.62 -15.92 -8.11
C ILE A 179 -0.69 -15.21 -9.10
N GLN A 180 -1.20 -14.85 -10.27
CA GLN A 180 -0.40 -14.14 -11.29
C GLN A 180 0.08 -12.78 -10.79
N ARG A 181 -0.76 -12.08 -10.01
CA ARG A 181 -0.38 -10.81 -9.41
C ARG A 181 0.71 -10.98 -8.37
N ASP A 182 0.57 -11.95 -7.47
CA ASP A 182 1.55 -12.21 -6.43
C ASP A 182 2.90 -12.62 -7.05
N ARG A 183 2.88 -13.48 -8.08
CA ARG A 183 4.06 -13.86 -8.85
C ARG A 183 4.77 -12.63 -9.42
N LYS A 184 4.05 -11.72 -10.09
CA LYS A 184 4.61 -10.48 -10.63
C LYS A 184 5.17 -9.55 -9.56
N ASP A 185 4.52 -9.46 -8.41
CA ASP A 185 5.00 -8.67 -7.27
C ASP A 185 6.31 -9.26 -6.70
N LEU A 186 6.45 -10.59 -6.65
CA LEU A 186 7.63 -11.30 -6.16
C LEU A 186 8.82 -11.32 -7.16
N GLU A 187 8.55 -11.43 -8.46
CA GLU A 187 9.55 -11.54 -9.53
C GLU A 187 10.07 -10.19 -10.05
N ARG A 188 9.48 -9.06 -9.62
CA ARG A 188 9.88 -7.73 -10.07
C ARG A 188 11.38 -7.49 -9.80
N GLU A 189 12.10 -6.86 -10.73
CA GLU A 189 13.52 -6.57 -10.49
C GLU A 189 13.74 -5.49 -9.42
N TRP A 190 12.92 -4.43 -9.43
CA TRP A 190 13.00 -3.32 -8.50
C TRP A 190 11.70 -3.14 -7.72
N GLY A 191 11.78 -2.98 -6.40
CA GLY A 191 10.57 -2.85 -5.57
C GLY A 191 9.74 -4.14 -5.54
N LYS A 192 10.43 -5.29 -5.50
CA LYS A 192 9.79 -6.59 -5.34
C LYS A 192 9.20 -6.75 -3.96
N LEU A 193 8.08 -7.45 -3.90
CA LEU A 193 7.51 -7.92 -2.65
C LEU A 193 8.48 -8.92 -2.03
N VAL A 194 9.04 -8.57 -0.88
CA VAL A 194 9.95 -9.42 -0.13
C VAL A 194 9.76 -9.17 1.36
N ARG A 195 9.77 -10.24 2.14
CA ARG A 195 9.89 -10.11 3.59
C ARG A 195 11.37 -9.83 3.91
N VAL A 196 11.67 -8.61 4.35
CA VAL A 196 13.00 -8.28 4.86
C VAL A 196 13.28 -9.02 6.19
N PRO A 197 14.55 -9.32 6.53
CA PRO A 197 14.88 -10.14 7.70
C PRO A 197 14.32 -9.63 9.03
N ASP A 198 14.21 -8.32 9.19
CA ASP A 198 13.71 -7.66 10.38
C ASP A 198 12.20 -7.34 10.34
N ALA A 199 11.49 -7.79 9.30
CA ALA A 199 10.03 -7.70 9.25
C ALA A 199 9.37 -8.86 10.01
N HIS A 200 8.44 -8.50 10.91
CA HIS A 200 7.57 -9.45 11.59
C HIS A 200 6.56 -10.05 10.60
N LEU A 201 6.54 -11.38 10.51
CA LEU A 201 5.55 -12.09 9.71
C LEU A 201 4.24 -12.18 10.49
N VAL A 202 3.17 -11.62 9.93
CA VAL A 202 1.83 -11.72 10.49
C VAL A 202 0.97 -12.50 9.50
N ASP A 203 0.68 -13.76 9.82
CA ASP A 203 -0.25 -14.59 9.05
C ASP A 203 -1.69 -14.31 9.48
N THR A 204 -2.54 -13.98 8.51
CA THR A 204 -3.97 -13.66 8.70
C THR A 204 -4.90 -14.84 8.49
N THR A 205 -4.36 -16.02 8.16
CA THR A 205 -5.12 -17.26 7.95
C THR A 205 -5.78 -17.66 9.25
N GLY A 206 -7.11 -17.85 9.22
CA GLY A 206 -7.89 -18.19 10.42
C GLY A 206 -7.96 -17.12 11.52
N LYS A 207 -7.37 -15.93 11.33
CA LYS A 207 -7.45 -14.82 12.29
C LYS A 207 -8.53 -13.81 11.89
N THR A 208 -9.19 -13.26 12.88
CA THR A 208 -10.02 -12.07 12.75
C THR A 208 -9.17 -10.83 12.52
N GLN A 209 -9.78 -9.77 11.99
CA GLN A 209 -9.10 -8.49 11.81
C GLN A 209 -8.61 -7.93 13.15
N ASP A 210 -9.38 -8.06 14.22
CA ASP A 210 -9.05 -7.51 15.53
C ASP A 210 -7.85 -8.20 16.17
N GLU A 211 -7.71 -9.52 16.01
CA GLU A 211 -6.52 -10.26 16.44
C GLU A 211 -5.26 -9.79 15.71
N VAL A 212 -5.34 -9.63 14.39
CA VAL A 212 -4.23 -9.13 13.56
C VAL A 212 -3.84 -7.70 13.96
N VAL A 213 -4.83 -6.84 14.21
CA VAL A 213 -4.59 -5.46 14.66
C VAL A 213 -3.95 -5.45 16.05
N ALA A 214 -4.43 -6.27 16.99
CA ALA A 214 -3.88 -6.37 18.34
C ALA A 214 -2.42 -6.83 18.33
N GLU A 215 -2.08 -7.80 17.48
CA GLU A 215 -0.70 -8.27 17.30
C GLU A 215 0.23 -7.15 16.82
N ILE A 216 -0.18 -6.36 15.81
CA ILE A 216 0.62 -5.25 15.29
C ILE A 216 0.75 -4.12 16.32
N LEU A 217 -0.32 -3.80 17.07
CA LEU A 217 -0.28 -2.78 18.11
C LEU A 217 0.68 -3.15 19.24
N LYS A 218 0.71 -4.42 19.63
CA LYS A 218 1.67 -4.92 20.63
C LYS A 218 3.12 -4.70 20.18
N LEU A 219 3.43 -5.01 18.92
CA LEU A 219 4.76 -4.74 18.35
C LEU A 219 5.11 -3.25 18.35
N CYS A 220 4.13 -2.39 18.08
CA CYS A 220 4.32 -0.94 18.16
C CYS A 220 4.61 -0.49 19.60
N GLU A 221 3.83 -0.96 20.57
CA GLU A 221 4.02 -0.65 22.00
C GLU A 221 5.40 -1.10 22.50
N GLU A 222 5.80 -2.34 22.21
CA GLU A 222 7.12 -2.87 22.56
C GLU A 222 8.24 -2.00 21.97
N LYS A 223 8.08 -1.54 20.73
CA LYS A 223 9.07 -0.68 20.07
C LYS A 223 9.08 0.73 20.66
N GLU A 224 7.92 1.32 20.97
CA GLU A 224 7.85 2.61 21.66
C GLU A 224 8.60 2.51 23.00
N ILE A 225 8.32 1.50 23.82
CA ILE A 225 9.01 1.30 25.12
C ILE A 225 10.52 1.19 24.93
N ALA A 226 10.98 0.37 23.97
CA ALA A 226 12.41 0.18 23.72
C ALA A 226 13.13 1.47 23.29
N LEU A 227 12.45 2.38 22.57
CA LEU A 227 13.01 3.67 22.17
C LEU A 227 13.04 4.69 23.31
N HIS A 228 12.14 4.59 24.29
CA HIS A 228 12.13 5.48 25.46
C HIS A 228 13.18 5.08 26.52
N ASN A 229 13.59 3.81 26.53
CA ASN A 229 14.58 3.29 27.48
C ASN A 229 16.03 3.38 26.99
N ARG A 230 16.27 4.01 25.83
CA ARG A 230 17.59 4.29 25.26
C ARG A 230 17.95 5.75 25.48
#